data_AF-U3P8Q1-F1
#
_entry.id   AF-U3P8Q1-F1
#
_cell.length_a   1.000
_cell.length_b   1.000
_cell.length_c   1.000
_cell.angle_alpha   90.00
_cell.angle_beta   90.00
_cell.angle_gamma   90.00
#
_symmetry.space_group_name_H-M   'P 1'
#
loop_
_entity.id
_entity.type
_entity.pdbx_description
1 polymer ?
#
loop_
_entity_poly.entity_id
_entity_poly.type
_entity_poly.pdbx_seq_one_letter_code
_entity_poly.pdbx_strand_id
1 'polypeptide(L)'
;MVTGTDDNGVTNPLTAHLHAAGWTVTTEHLHGPNGYADPERRAVVLDDRLAPEQAAKTLIHEAAHIQLGHTDELTEYAQHRGRMETEAESVAYVVAGMLGFDTSSYSVGYIAGWADGNPDLVRETAARVLAAAHTIAEAIAPADIGGAEAA
;
A
#
# COMPACT_ATOMS: atom_id res chain seq x y z
N MET A 1 1.87 16.33 17.31
CA MET A 1 2.02 15.30 16.28
C MET A 1 2.41 16.04 15.01
N VAL A 2 3.70 16.10 14.69
CA VAL A 2 4.16 16.70 13.43
C VAL A 2 4.05 15.58 12.41
N THR A 3 2.92 15.50 11.72
CA THR A 3 2.80 14.69 10.51
C THR A 3 3.47 15.46 9.38
N GLY A 4 4.31 14.79 8.58
CA GLY A 4 5.03 15.40 7.48
C GLY A 4 4.11 16.11 6.49
N THR A 5 4.59 17.24 5.98
CA THR A 5 3.89 18.07 5.00
C THR A 5 4.09 17.58 3.56
N ASP A 6 4.89 16.54 3.37
CA ASP A 6 5.29 16.02 2.07
C ASP A 6 4.73 14.60 1.90
N ASP A 7 4.22 14.32 0.70
CA ASP A 7 3.76 13.01 0.28
C ASP A 7 4.85 12.24 -0.49
N ASN A 8 6.08 12.78 -0.54
CA ASN A 8 7.24 12.29 -1.27
C ASN A 8 6.94 11.98 -2.75
N GLY A 9 5.97 12.69 -3.35
CA GLY A 9 5.54 12.48 -4.73
C GLY A 9 4.75 11.20 -4.96
N VAL A 10 4.19 10.56 -3.93
CA VAL A 10 3.47 9.28 -4.03
C VAL A 10 2.07 9.41 -4.61
N THR A 11 1.30 10.39 -4.12
CA THR A 11 -0.16 10.34 -4.26
C THR A 11 -0.59 10.36 -5.72
N ASN A 12 0.02 11.24 -6.52
CA ASN A 12 -0.31 11.40 -7.93
C ASN A 12 0.02 10.17 -8.78
N PRO A 13 1.27 9.64 -8.82
CA PRO A 13 1.60 8.49 -9.65
C PRO A 13 0.87 7.22 -9.21
N LEU A 14 0.72 7.00 -7.89
CA LEU A 14 -0.01 5.82 -7.41
C LEU A 14 -1.52 5.91 -7.73
N THR A 15 -2.11 7.11 -7.64
CA THR A 15 -3.49 7.33 -8.09
C THR A 15 -3.64 7.05 -9.58
N ALA A 16 -2.72 7.54 -10.41
CA ALA A 16 -2.74 7.28 -11.85
C ALA A 16 -2.61 5.79 -12.18
N HIS A 17 -1.75 5.07 -11.45
CA HIS A 17 -1.61 3.63 -11.58
C HIS A 17 -2.91 2.89 -11.23
N LEU A 18 -3.54 3.24 -10.11
CA LEU A 18 -4.83 2.66 -9.71
C LEU A 18 -5.93 2.96 -10.74
N HIS A 19 -5.97 4.19 -11.30
CA HIS A 19 -6.91 4.54 -12.37
C HIS A 19 -6.68 3.70 -13.63
N ALA A 20 -5.43 3.47 -14.03
CA ALA A 20 -5.10 2.59 -15.14
C ALA A 20 -5.51 1.12 -14.88
N ALA A 21 -5.48 0.68 -13.62
CA ALA A 21 -6.00 -0.60 -13.18
C ALA A 21 -7.53 -0.63 -12.99
N GLY A 22 -8.23 0.46 -13.32
CA GLY A 22 -9.69 0.55 -13.24
C GLY A 22 -10.24 0.79 -11.83
N TRP A 23 -9.43 1.36 -10.94
CA TRP A 23 -9.84 1.80 -9.60
C TRP A 23 -9.90 3.33 -9.54
N THR A 24 -10.88 3.90 -8.84
CA THR A 24 -10.90 5.33 -8.54
C THR A 24 -10.26 5.60 -7.18
N VAL A 25 -9.68 6.79 -6.98
CA VAL A 25 -9.21 7.25 -5.68
C VAL A 25 -9.98 8.52 -5.32
N THR A 26 -10.65 8.52 -4.18
CA THR A 26 -11.46 9.63 -3.69
C THR A 26 -11.16 9.96 -2.23
N THR A 27 -11.49 11.17 -1.82
CA THR A 27 -11.40 11.59 -0.42
C THR A 27 -12.80 11.89 0.11
N GLU A 28 -13.11 11.41 1.31
CA GLU A 28 -14.38 11.65 1.99
C GLU A 28 -14.13 11.92 3.47
N HIS A 29 -15.09 12.52 4.17
CA HIS A 29 -15.01 12.68 5.61
C HIS A 29 -15.31 11.36 6.32
N LEU A 30 -14.30 10.72 6.91
CA LEU A 30 -14.45 9.43 7.58
C LEU A 30 -14.54 9.60 9.10
N HIS A 31 -15.30 8.72 9.76
CA HIS A 31 -15.41 8.66 11.23
C HIS A 31 -14.63 7.48 11.83
N GLY A 32 -13.89 6.73 11.00
CA GLY A 32 -13.26 5.46 11.37
C GLY A 32 -11.82 5.36 10.86
N PRO A 33 -11.51 4.40 9.96
CA PRO A 33 -10.15 4.24 9.45
C PRO A 33 -9.70 5.45 8.65
N ASN A 34 -8.39 5.59 8.47
CA ASN A 34 -7.79 6.63 7.63
C ASN A 34 -8.14 6.44 6.14
N GLY A 35 -8.47 5.22 5.73
CA GLY A 35 -8.94 4.90 4.38
C GLY A 35 -9.41 3.46 4.28
N TYR A 36 -9.93 3.09 3.12
CA TYR A 36 -10.30 1.71 2.78
C TYR A 36 -10.41 1.52 1.27
N ALA A 37 -10.14 0.30 0.80
CA ALA A 37 -10.53 -0.17 -0.53
C ALA A 37 -11.97 -0.74 -0.50
N ASP A 38 -12.81 -0.28 -1.43
CA ASP A 38 -14.15 -0.79 -1.73
C ASP A 38 -14.11 -1.58 -3.05
N PRO A 39 -14.12 -2.92 -3.01
CA PRO A 39 -14.05 -3.74 -4.21
C PRO A 39 -15.32 -3.68 -5.07
N GLU A 40 -16.48 -3.45 -4.47
CA GLU A 40 -17.76 -3.37 -5.20
C GLU A 40 -17.80 -2.12 -6.08
N ARG A 41 -17.33 -1.01 -5.54
CA ARG A 41 -17.23 0.27 -6.27
C ARG A 41 -15.95 0.43 -7.06
N ARG A 42 -14.98 -0.48 -6.88
CA ARG A 42 -13.59 -0.34 -7.35
C ARG A 42 -13.02 1.02 -6.98
N ALA A 43 -13.14 1.39 -5.71
CA ALA A 43 -12.70 2.67 -5.21
C ALA A 43 -11.76 2.52 -4.01
N VAL A 44 -10.75 3.38 -3.92
CA VAL A 44 -10.00 3.64 -2.70
C VAL A 44 -10.48 4.96 -2.14
N VAL A 45 -10.96 4.94 -0.90
CA VAL A 45 -11.47 6.12 -0.21
C VAL A 45 -10.53 6.48 0.93
N LEU A 46 -10.03 7.72 0.96
CA LEU A 46 -9.17 8.25 2.02
C LEU A 46 -9.93 9.30 2.85
N ASP A 47 -9.56 9.46 4.12
CA ASP A 47 -10.08 10.54 4.96
C ASP A 47 -9.54 11.90 4.49
N ASP A 48 -10.45 12.85 4.29
CA ASP A 48 -10.14 14.19 3.77
C ASP A 48 -9.32 15.08 4.72
N ARG A 49 -9.10 14.66 5.97
CA ARG A 49 -8.31 15.39 6.97
C ARG A 49 -6.89 14.88 7.14
N LEU A 50 -6.49 13.84 6.40
CA LEU A 50 -5.13 13.31 6.52
C LEU A 50 -4.10 14.34 6.08
N ALA A 51 -3.04 14.46 6.86
CA ALA A 51 -1.85 15.16 6.41
C ALA A 51 -1.23 14.45 5.20
N PRO A 52 -0.51 15.15 4.31
CA PRO A 52 0.01 14.58 3.06
C PRO A 52 0.78 13.26 3.23
N GLU A 53 1.70 13.20 4.20
CA GLU A 53 2.44 11.98 4.50
C GLU A 53 1.52 10.82 4.91
N GLN A 54 0.51 11.10 5.75
CA GLN A 54 -0.43 10.07 6.21
C GLN A 54 -1.33 9.59 5.07
N ALA A 55 -1.79 10.51 4.21
CA ALA A 55 -2.56 10.17 3.03
C ALA A 55 -1.76 9.25 2.08
N ALA A 56 -0.49 9.56 1.84
CA ALA A 56 0.39 8.71 1.04
C ALA A 56 0.57 7.32 1.65
N LYS A 57 0.86 7.24 2.95
CA LYS A 57 1.01 5.96 3.67
C LYS A 57 -0.26 5.12 3.62
N THR A 58 -1.42 5.74 3.85
CA THR A 58 -2.72 5.06 3.75
C THR A 58 -3.00 4.62 2.31
N LEU A 59 -2.72 5.45 1.30
CA LEU A 59 -2.91 5.06 -0.10
C LEU A 59 -2.04 3.87 -0.50
N ILE A 60 -0.78 3.83 -0.06
CA ILE A 60 0.11 2.67 -0.30
C ILE A 60 -0.47 1.42 0.36
N HIS A 61 -1.00 1.51 1.58
CA HIS A 61 -1.62 0.39 2.28
C HIS A 61 -2.83 -0.17 1.54
N GLU A 62 -3.76 0.70 1.12
CA GLU A 62 -4.94 0.26 0.36
C GLU A 62 -4.56 -0.28 -1.02
N ALA A 63 -3.55 0.30 -1.68
CA ALA A 63 -3.01 -0.24 -2.93
C ALA A 63 -2.38 -1.63 -2.73
N ALA A 64 -1.75 -1.88 -1.57
CA ALA A 64 -1.20 -3.19 -1.25
C ALA A 64 -2.30 -4.25 -1.12
N HIS A 65 -3.45 -3.93 -0.50
CA HIS A 65 -4.59 -4.84 -0.46
C HIS A 65 -5.06 -5.24 -1.86
N ILE A 66 -5.17 -4.27 -2.77
CA ILE A 66 -5.55 -4.52 -4.16
C ILE A 66 -4.51 -5.39 -4.87
N GLN A 67 -3.23 -5.02 -4.77
CA GLN A 67 -2.13 -5.72 -5.44
C GLN A 67 -1.94 -7.16 -4.96
N LEU A 68 -2.24 -7.43 -3.68
CA LEU A 68 -2.13 -8.76 -3.08
C LEU A 68 -3.38 -9.64 -3.29
N GLY A 69 -4.43 -9.11 -3.94
CA GLY A 69 -5.71 -9.81 -4.17
C GLY A 69 -6.60 -9.89 -2.93
N HIS A 70 -6.33 -9.09 -1.88
CA HIS A 70 -7.13 -9.10 -0.65
C HIS A 70 -8.56 -8.59 -0.86
N THR A 71 -8.80 -7.93 -1.99
CA THR A 71 -10.09 -7.38 -2.40
C THR A 71 -10.93 -8.34 -3.26
N ASP A 72 -10.38 -9.50 -3.65
CA ASP A 72 -11.03 -10.39 -4.62
C ASP A 72 -12.15 -11.21 -3.98
N GLU A 73 -11.94 -11.71 -2.75
CA GLU A 73 -12.89 -12.54 -2.02
C GLU A 73 -13.04 -12.07 -0.57
N LEU A 74 -14.09 -11.28 -0.29
CA LEU A 74 -14.35 -10.69 1.04
C LEU A 74 -14.53 -11.76 2.15
N THR A 75 -14.99 -12.96 1.78
CA THR A 75 -15.12 -14.07 2.74
C THR A 75 -13.74 -14.59 3.16
N GLU A 76 -12.80 -14.69 2.23
CA GLU A 76 -11.42 -15.07 2.53
C GLU A 76 -10.73 -14.00 3.37
N TYR A 77 -10.96 -12.72 3.02
CA TYR A 77 -10.50 -11.59 3.82
C TYR A 77 -10.96 -11.68 5.28
N ALA A 78 -12.25 -11.95 5.50
CA ALA A 78 -12.79 -12.07 6.85
C ALA A 78 -12.15 -13.23 7.65
N GLN A 79 -11.81 -14.33 7.00
CA GLN A 79 -11.18 -15.50 7.62
C GLN A 79 -9.70 -15.28 7.94
N HIS A 80 -8.99 -14.52 7.10
CA HIS A 80 -7.54 -14.35 7.17
C HIS A 80 -7.10 -12.90 7.43
N ARG A 81 -8.00 -12.06 7.94
CA ARG A 81 -7.81 -10.62 8.12
C ARG A 81 -6.47 -10.26 8.76
N GLY A 82 -6.12 -10.87 9.89
CA GLY A 82 -4.87 -10.54 10.60
C GLY A 82 -3.60 -10.75 9.76
N ARG A 83 -3.59 -11.80 8.92
CA ARG A 83 -2.50 -12.05 7.98
C ARG A 83 -2.51 -11.02 6.86
N MET A 84 -3.66 -10.81 6.21
CA MET A 84 -3.78 -9.91 5.05
C MET A 84 -3.49 -8.45 5.40
N GLU A 85 -3.94 -7.98 6.56
CA GLU A 85 -3.62 -6.64 7.09
C GLU A 85 -2.12 -6.51 7.33
N THR A 86 -1.44 -7.57 7.83
CA THR A 86 0.01 -7.46 7.96
C THR A 86 0.71 -7.48 6.61
N GLU A 87 0.29 -8.34 5.69
CA GLU A 87 0.91 -8.35 4.36
C GLU A 87 0.80 -6.94 3.73
N ALA A 88 -0.35 -6.28 3.83
CA ALA A 88 -0.54 -4.90 3.39
C ALA A 88 0.33 -3.88 4.16
N GLU A 89 0.35 -3.94 5.49
CA GLU A 89 1.17 -3.05 6.34
C GLU A 89 2.67 -3.24 6.06
N SER A 90 3.11 -4.48 5.80
CA SER A 90 4.50 -4.80 5.46
C SER A 90 4.90 -4.24 4.12
N VAL A 91 4.01 -4.32 3.11
CA VAL A 91 4.21 -3.67 1.81
C VAL A 91 4.32 -2.16 2.01
N ALA A 92 3.40 -1.56 2.76
CA ALA A 92 3.41 -0.13 3.03
C ALA A 92 4.70 0.32 3.73
N TYR A 93 5.17 -0.44 4.72
CA TYR A 93 6.45 -0.18 5.39
C TYR A 93 7.64 -0.22 4.43
N VAL A 94 7.73 -1.26 3.58
CA VAL A 94 8.84 -1.44 2.63
C VAL A 94 8.85 -0.30 1.61
N VAL A 95 7.70 -0.03 0.99
CA VAL A 95 7.56 1.05 -0.01
C VAL A 95 7.84 2.41 0.63
N ALA A 96 7.29 2.68 1.82
CA ALA A 96 7.52 3.94 2.51
C ALA A 96 9.01 4.15 2.85
N GLY A 97 9.70 3.08 3.26
CA GLY A 97 11.15 3.11 3.50
C GLY A 97 11.97 3.36 2.22
N MET A 98 11.60 2.76 1.09
CA MET A 98 12.23 3.01 -0.21
C MET A 98 12.09 4.48 -0.65
N LEU A 99 10.98 5.11 -0.30
CA LEU A 99 10.65 6.50 -0.65
C LEU A 99 11.13 7.52 0.38
N GLY A 100 11.85 7.09 1.42
CA GLY A 100 12.45 7.99 2.41
C GLY A 100 11.49 8.57 3.45
N PHE A 101 10.30 7.99 3.64
CA PHE A 101 9.45 8.35 4.77
C PHE A 101 10.07 7.90 6.10
N ASP A 102 9.74 8.63 7.17
CA ASP A 102 10.03 8.14 8.52
C ASP A 102 9.10 6.97 8.84
N THR A 103 9.68 5.77 8.92
CA THR A 103 8.95 4.54 9.25
C THR A 103 9.07 4.15 10.72
N SER A 104 9.69 4.98 11.57
CA SER A 104 9.88 4.68 13.00
C SER A 104 8.57 4.48 13.76
N SER A 105 7.46 5.02 13.26
CA SER A 105 6.12 4.83 13.81
C SER A 105 5.39 3.59 13.30
N TYR A 106 5.88 2.92 12.24
CA TYR A 106 5.26 1.69 11.74
C TYR A 106 5.49 0.56 12.75
N SER A 107 4.42 -0.18 13.03
CA SER A 107 4.51 -1.43 13.78
C SER A 107 4.16 -2.57 12.84
N VAL A 108 5.15 -3.07 12.11
CA VAL A 108 4.97 -4.31 11.35
C VAL A 108 4.89 -5.45 12.36
N GLY A 109 3.72 -6.09 12.47
CA GLY A 109 3.58 -7.24 13.34
C GLY A 109 4.58 -8.35 12.96
N TYR A 110 4.87 -9.25 13.89
CA TYR A 110 5.90 -10.25 13.68
C TYR A 110 5.46 -11.30 12.64
N ILE A 111 6.03 -11.23 11.42
CA ILE A 111 5.76 -12.17 10.32
C ILE A 111 5.93 -13.64 10.75
N ALA A 112 6.89 -13.94 11.63
CA ALA A 112 7.11 -15.28 12.14
C ALA A 112 6.06 -15.76 13.17
N GLY A 113 5.23 -14.87 13.71
CA GLY A 113 4.16 -15.21 14.65
C GLY A 113 2.89 -15.79 14.01
N TRP A 114 2.65 -15.58 12.72
CA TRP A 114 1.41 -16.04 12.05
C TRP A 114 1.55 -17.33 11.27
N ALA A 115 2.77 -17.69 10.91
CA ALA A 115 3.02 -18.97 10.26
C ALA A 115 3.00 -20.14 11.24
N ASP A 116 2.74 -19.92 12.54
CA ASP A 116 2.97 -20.89 13.62
C ASP A 116 4.39 -21.49 13.54
N GLY A 117 5.36 -20.65 13.18
CA GLY A 117 6.74 -21.06 12.94
C GLY A 117 6.99 -21.85 11.65
N ASN A 118 6.00 -22.00 10.75
CA ASN A 118 6.17 -22.66 9.46
C ASN A 118 7.05 -21.80 8.52
N PRO A 119 8.29 -22.24 8.22
CA PRO A 119 9.23 -21.45 7.44
C PRO A 119 8.81 -21.26 5.97
N ASP A 120 8.03 -22.19 5.42
CA ASP A 120 7.58 -22.10 4.02
C ASP A 120 6.50 -21.05 3.86
N LEU A 121 5.54 -20.99 4.80
CA LEU A 121 4.52 -19.94 4.83
C LEU A 121 5.12 -18.55 5.07
N VAL A 122 6.15 -18.45 5.92
CA VAL A 122 6.90 -17.19 6.11
C VAL A 122 7.55 -16.76 4.79
N ARG A 123 8.20 -17.70 4.09
CA ARG A 123 8.89 -17.42 2.83
C ARG A 123 7.91 -16.99 1.74
N GLU A 124 6.77 -17.67 1.63
CA GLU A 124 5.73 -17.34 0.67
C GLU A 124 5.14 -15.95 0.92
N THR A 125 4.81 -15.65 2.18
CA THR A 125 4.31 -14.34 2.61
C THR A 125 5.34 -13.24 2.30
N ALA A 126 6.60 -13.45 2.64
CA ALA A 126 7.66 -12.49 2.34
C ALA A 126 7.84 -12.26 0.83
N ALA A 127 7.74 -13.33 0.02
CA ALA A 127 7.83 -13.21 -1.44
C ALA A 127 6.66 -12.41 -2.01
N ARG A 128 5.43 -12.63 -1.54
CA ARG A 128 4.24 -11.87 -1.94
C ARG A 128 4.38 -10.39 -1.57
N VAL A 129 4.81 -10.09 -0.34
CA VAL A 129 5.06 -8.72 0.14
C VAL A 129 6.10 -8.02 -0.72
N LEU A 130 7.25 -8.65 -0.98
CA LEU A 130 8.31 -8.04 -1.79
C LEU A 130 7.87 -7.80 -3.24
N ALA A 131 7.15 -8.75 -3.85
CA ALA A 131 6.63 -8.60 -5.20
C ALA A 131 5.62 -7.44 -5.31
N ALA A 132 4.70 -7.34 -4.35
CA ALA A 132 3.74 -6.24 -4.30
C ALA A 132 4.43 -4.89 -4.06
N ALA A 133 5.41 -4.84 -3.13
CA ALA A 133 6.18 -3.64 -2.85
C ALA A 133 6.95 -3.15 -4.08
N HIS A 134 7.59 -4.04 -4.83
CA HIS A 134 8.26 -3.67 -6.09
C HIS A 134 7.27 -3.13 -7.12
N THR A 135 6.11 -3.78 -7.30
CA THR A 135 5.10 -3.33 -8.26
C THR A 135 4.62 -1.91 -7.93
N ILE A 136 4.33 -1.64 -6.66
CA ILE A 136 3.91 -0.31 -6.20
C ILE A 136 5.04 0.71 -6.31
N ALA A 137 6.27 0.34 -5.94
CA ALA A 137 7.42 1.23 -6.05
C ALA A 137 7.73 1.60 -7.51
N GLU A 138 7.64 0.66 -8.44
CA GLU A 138 7.78 0.90 -9.89
C GLU A 138 6.70 1.83 -10.43
N ALA A 139 5.46 1.71 -9.93
CA ALA A 139 4.37 2.60 -10.29
C ALA A 139 4.55 4.05 -9.80
N ILE A 140 5.26 4.23 -8.68
CA ILE A 140 5.55 5.53 -8.07
C ILE A 140 6.82 6.15 -8.66
N ALA A 141 7.78 5.31 -9.06
CA ALA A 141 9.06 5.77 -9.59
C ALA A 141 8.83 6.69 -10.80
N PRO A 142 9.56 7.83 -10.87
CA PRO A 142 9.51 8.67 -12.06
C PRO A 142 9.89 7.80 -13.25
N ALA A 143 9.05 7.78 -14.29
CA ALA A 143 9.36 7.09 -15.52
C ALA A 143 10.75 7.51 -15.97
N ASP A 144 11.69 6.56 -16.00
CA ASP A 144 13.03 6.81 -16.47
C ASP A 144 12.90 7.38 -17.89
N ILE A 145 13.26 8.65 -18.07
CA ILE A 145 13.39 9.29 -19.39
C ILE A 145 14.65 8.73 -20.06
N GLY A 146 14.62 7.42 -20.32
CA GLY A 146 15.63 6.70 -21.07
C GLY A 146 15.38 6.87 -22.56
N GLY A 147 16.12 7.77 -23.21
CA GLY A 147 16.29 7.74 -24.67
C GLY A 147 16.43 9.09 -25.36
N ALA A 148 17.47 9.86 -25.06
CA ALA A 148 17.99 10.88 -25.97
C ALA A 148 19.52 10.94 -25.94
N GLU A 149 20.17 9.82 -26.29
CA GLU A 149 21.45 9.88 -26.99
C GLU A 149 21.19 9.60 -28.47
N ALA A 150 21.10 10.68 -29.24
CA ALA A 150 21.37 10.68 -30.66
C ALA A 150 21.92 12.06 -31.05
N ALA A 151 23.23 12.22 -30.90
CA ALA A 151 24.07 13.12 -31.69
C ALA A 151 25.54 12.70 -31.59
#